data_AF-A0AAW4CCE3-F1
#
_entry.id   AF-A0AAW4CCE3-F1
#
_cell.length_a   1.000
_cell.length_b   1.000
_cell.length_c   1.000
_cell.angle_alpha   90.00
_cell.angle_beta   90.00
_cell.angle_gamma   90.00
#
_symmetry.space_group_name_H-M   'P 1'
#
loop_
_entity.id
_entity.type
_entity.pdbx_description
1 polymer ?
#
loop_
_entity_poly.entity_id
_entity_poly.type
_entity_poly.pdbx_seq_one_letter_code
_entity_poly.pdbx_strand_id
1 'polypeptide(L)'
;MPKLTREQTRLLIWLSLENTYFEICREIGYSYRQKNGLHTYVNKHGQPFKFDTRTLDKLVDEELVTSEIIYHFGVKYEHYFLTKKGRGFVFAYANPK
;
A
#
# COMPACT_ATOMS: atom_id res chain seq x y z
N MET A 1 -12.04 7.56 -14.04
CA MET A 1 -11.18 6.74 -13.15
C MET A 1 -9.76 7.26 -13.27
N PRO A 2 -9.01 7.41 -12.17
CA PRO A 2 -7.61 7.83 -12.24
C PRO A 2 -6.80 6.84 -13.09
N LYS A 3 -5.91 7.37 -13.93
CA LYS A 3 -5.09 6.56 -14.83
C LYS A 3 -3.86 6.06 -14.06
N LEU A 4 -4.01 4.89 -13.44
CA LEU A 4 -2.94 4.24 -12.68
C LEU A 4 -2.04 3.40 -13.59
N THR A 5 -0.75 3.35 -13.26
CA THR A 5 0.18 2.38 -13.86
C THR A 5 -0.11 0.97 -13.36
N ARG A 6 0.50 -0.04 -14.01
CA ARG A 6 0.35 -1.43 -13.59
C ARG A 6 0.83 -1.66 -12.16
N GLU A 7 1.89 -0.99 -11.75
CA GLU A 7 2.51 -1.07 -10.43
C GLU A 7 1.62 -0.42 -9.37
N GLN A 8 1.03 0.73 -9.67
CA GLN A 8 0.08 1.43 -8.80
C GLN A 8 -1.19 0.60 -8.60
N THR A 9 -1.77 0.09 -9.69
CA THR A 9 -2.92 -0.82 -9.60
C THR A 9 -2.59 -2.08 -8.82
N ARG A 10 -1.40 -2.67 -9.02
CA ARG A 10 -0.96 -3.86 -8.28
C ARG A 10 -0.83 -3.60 -6.79
N LEU A 11 -0.19 -2.49 -6.39
CA LEU A 11 -0.05 -2.12 -4.99
C LEU A 11 -1.42 -1.89 -4.34
N LEU A 12 -2.32 -1.18 -5.04
CA LEU A 12 -3.68 -0.91 -4.55
C LEU A 12 -4.50 -2.19 -4.37
N ILE A 13 -4.45 -3.12 -5.33
CA ILE A 13 -5.11 -4.43 -5.21
C ILE A 13 -4.51 -5.24 -4.07
N TRP A 14 -3.18 -5.27 -3.96
CA TRP A 14 -2.52 -6.00 -2.88
C TRP A 14 -2.98 -5.50 -1.51
N LEU A 15 -3.02 -4.18 -1.29
CA LEU A 15 -3.51 -3.58 -0.04
C LEU A 15 -5.00 -3.89 0.28
N SER A 16 -5.78 -4.36 -0.70
CA SER A 16 -7.19 -4.72 -0.48
C SER A 16 -7.40 -6.14 0.04
N LEU A 17 -6.35 -6.96 0.08
CA LEU A 17 -6.44 -8.35 0.50
C LEU A 17 -6.52 -8.44 2.04
N GLU A 18 -7.39 -9.32 2.55
CA GLU A 18 -7.74 -9.39 3.99
C GLU A 18 -6.56 -9.55 4.95
N ASN A 19 -5.49 -10.22 4.52
CA ASN A 19 -4.32 -10.51 5.36
C ASN A 19 -3.09 -9.72 4.92
N THR A 20 -3.29 -8.53 4.37
CA THR A 20 -2.21 -7.64 3.97
C THR A 20 -2.28 -6.34 4.75
N TYR A 21 -1.11 -5.79 5.05
CA TYR A 21 -0.96 -4.47 5.62
C TYR A 21 0.35 -3.88 5.13
N PHE A 22 0.49 -2.57 5.21
CA PHE A 22 1.72 -1.90 4.83
C PHE A 22 2.03 -0.77 5.79
N GLU A 23 3.26 -0.75 6.29
CA GLU A 23 3.71 0.27 7.23
C GLU A 23 5.09 0.77 6.84
N ILE A 24 5.33 2.06 7.11
CA ILE A 24 6.64 2.68 7.00
C ILE A 24 7.02 3.22 8.37
N CYS A 25 8.22 2.86 8.86
CA CYS A 25 8.77 3.45 10.08
C CYS A 25 9.04 4.95 9.84
N ARG A 26 8.55 5.80 10.75
CA ARG A 26 8.71 7.27 10.70
C ARG A 26 9.50 7.81 11.89
N GLU A 27 10.14 6.93 12.66
CA GLU A 27 10.96 7.31 13.81
C GLU A 27 12.25 8.03 13.38
N ILE A 28 12.60 9.10 14.07
CA ILE A 28 13.82 9.86 13.78
C ILE A 28 15.04 9.01 14.17
N GLY A 29 16.03 8.94 13.28
CA GLY A 29 17.23 8.11 13.49
C GLY A 29 17.07 6.66 13.00
N TYR A 30 15.85 6.23 12.65
CA TYR A 30 15.64 5.00 11.90
C TYR A 30 15.69 5.27 10.40
N SER A 31 16.17 4.29 9.63
CA SER A 31 16.12 4.40 8.18
C SER A 31 14.67 4.44 7.73
N TYR A 32 14.28 5.49 6.99
CA TYR A 32 13.03 5.61 6.21
C TYR A 32 12.76 4.42 5.25
N ARG A 33 13.68 3.45 5.20
CA ARG A 33 13.60 2.20 4.45
C ARG A 33 12.97 1.06 5.24
N GLN A 34 12.78 1.18 6.55
CA GLN A 34 12.11 0.14 7.33
C GLN A 34 10.62 0.12 6.97
N LYS A 35 10.21 -1.01 6.37
CA LYS A 35 8.87 -1.24 5.85
C LYS A 35 8.38 -2.60 6.33
N ASN A 36 7.15 -2.67 6.80
CA ASN A 36 6.51 -3.92 7.18
C ASN A 36 5.49 -4.36 6.12
N GLY A 37 5.11 -5.64 6.16
CA GLY A 37 4.08 -6.21 5.29
C GLY A 37 4.52 -6.60 3.87
N LEU A 38 5.57 -5.96 3.30
CA LEU A 38 6.04 -6.26 1.93
C LEU A 38 6.48 -7.72 1.69
N HIS A 39 6.69 -8.51 2.74
CA HIS A 39 7.00 -9.94 2.61
C HIS A 39 5.84 -10.74 1.96
N THR A 40 4.60 -10.23 1.98
CA THR A 40 3.46 -10.82 1.25
C THR A 40 3.22 -10.14 -0.10
N TYR A 41 3.98 -9.10 -0.46
CA TYR A 41 3.90 -8.42 -1.76
C TYR A 41 4.70 -9.17 -2.82
N VAL A 42 4.26 -10.39 -3.11
CA VAL A 42 4.94 -11.35 -3.97
C VAL A 42 4.08 -11.78 -5.15
N ASN A 43 4.71 -12.27 -6.22
CA ASN A 43 4.01 -12.84 -7.36
C ASN A 43 3.49 -14.26 -7.08
N LYS A 44 2.81 -14.87 -8.05
CA LYS A 44 2.28 -16.24 -7.96
C LYS A 44 3.32 -17.34 -7.70
N HIS A 45 4.60 -17.02 -7.87
CA HIS A 45 5.74 -17.91 -7.61
C HIS A 45 6.47 -17.57 -6.30
N GLY A 46 5.93 -16.66 -5.49
CA GLY A 46 6.54 -16.21 -4.23
C GLY A 46 7.70 -15.23 -4.39
N GLN A 47 7.97 -14.72 -5.60
CA GLN A 47 9.04 -13.75 -5.82
C GLN A 47 8.55 -12.33 -5.46
N PRO A 48 9.33 -11.53 -4.70
CA PRO A 48 8.94 -10.18 -4.33
C PRO A 48 8.73 -9.28 -5.55
N PHE A 49 7.63 -8.52 -5.54
CA PHE A 49 7.49 -7.41 -6.47
C PHE A 49 8.38 -6.24 -6.02
N LYS A 50 8.96 -5.52 -6.99
CA LYS A 50 9.66 -4.27 -6.69
C LYS A 50 8.65 -3.26 -6.12
N PHE A 51 8.99 -2.66 -4.99
CA PHE A 51 8.22 -1.58 -4.38
C PHE A 51 8.96 -0.25 -4.50
N ASP A 52 8.24 0.78 -4.95
CA ASP A 52 8.70 2.17 -5.04
C ASP A 52 7.73 3.06 -4.26
N THR A 53 8.24 3.87 -3.34
CA THR A 53 7.44 4.81 -2.55
C THR A 53 6.67 5.80 -3.42
N ARG A 54 7.17 6.16 -4.61
CA ARG A 54 6.42 7.00 -5.57
C ARG A 54 5.10 6.37 -6.02
N THR A 55 5.04 5.03 -5.99
CA THR A 55 3.79 4.29 -6.28
C THR A 55 2.77 4.56 -5.18
N LEU A 56 3.20 4.51 -3.92
CA LEU A 56 2.36 4.80 -2.77
C LEU A 56 1.94 6.26 -2.74
N ASP A 57 2.88 7.19 -2.92
CA ASP A 57 2.62 8.64 -2.91
C ASP A 57 1.51 8.97 -3.93
N LYS A 58 1.59 8.41 -5.14
CA LYS A 58 0.55 8.60 -6.15
C LYS A 58 -0.82 8.06 -5.72
N LEU A 59 -0.88 6.93 -5.01
CA LEU A 59 -2.15 6.40 -4.51
C LEU A 59 -2.75 7.25 -3.39
N VAL A 60 -1.90 7.89 -2.58
CA VAL A 60 -2.31 8.86 -1.56
C VAL A 60 -2.80 10.15 -2.21
N ASP A 61 -2.08 10.69 -3.19
CA ASP A 61 -2.47 11.90 -3.94
C ASP A 61 -3.83 11.72 -4.66
N GLU A 62 -4.11 10.51 -5.14
CA GLU A 62 -5.40 10.16 -5.76
C GLU A 62 -6.50 9.81 -4.75
N GLU A 63 -6.22 9.91 -3.44
CA GLU A 63 -7.10 9.59 -2.32
C GLU A 63 -7.61 8.12 -2.36
N LEU A 64 -6.85 7.22 -2.97
CA LEU A 64 -7.18 5.79 -3.04
C LEU A 64 -6.66 5.05 -1.82
N VAL A 65 -5.56 5.53 -1.27
CA VAL A 65 -4.93 5.05 -0.04
C VAL A 65 -4.85 6.22 0.94
N THR A 66 -5.02 5.93 2.22
CA THR A 66 -4.75 6.87 3.31
C THR A 66 -3.90 6.16 4.36
N SER A 67 -3.48 6.90 5.37
CA SER A 67 -2.68 6.36 6.47
C SER A 67 -3.13 6.86 7.83
N GLU A 68 -2.71 6.14 8.86
CA GLU A 68 -2.76 6.58 10.24
C GLU A 68 -1.42 6.31 10.93
N ILE A 69 -1.15 7.04 12.01
CA ILE A 69 0.05 6.80 12.81
C ILE A 69 -0.27 5.78 13.89
N ILE A 70 0.55 4.73 13.97
CA ILE A 70 0.50 3.70 15.01
C ILE A 70 1.86 3.59 15.72
N TYR A 71 1.87 3.01 16.91
CA TYR A 71 3.09 2.82 17.70
C TYR A 71 3.28 1.35 18.05
N HIS A 72 4.18 0.68 17.32
CA HIS A 72 4.59 -0.69 17.64
C HIS A 72 5.71 -0.62 18.68
N PHE A 73 5.45 -1.07 19.91
CA PHE A 73 6.43 -1.05 21.01
C PHE A 73 7.08 0.32 21.25
N GLY A 74 6.30 1.40 21.09
CA GLY A 74 6.78 2.78 21.25
C GLY A 74 7.52 3.36 20.03
N VAL A 75 7.69 2.59 18.96
CA VAL A 75 8.28 3.08 17.70
C VAL A 75 7.18 3.57 16.76
N LYS A 76 7.35 4.77 16.21
CA LYS A 76 6.37 5.40 15.32
C LYS A 76 6.35 4.76 13.92
N TYR A 77 5.18 4.24 13.52
CA TYR A 77 4.91 3.75 12.17
C TYR A 77 3.74 4.50 11.55
N GLU A 78 3.78 4.65 10.23
CA GLU A 78 2.66 5.09 9.42
C GLU A 78 2.06 3.87 8.71
N HIS A 79 0.82 3.53 9.04
CA HIS A 79 0.09 2.36 8.56
C HIS A 79 -0.89 2.77 7.45
N TYR A 80 -0.79 2.13 6.29
CA TYR A 80 -1.51 2.48 5.08
C TYR A 80 -2.66 1.51 4.77
N PHE A 81 -3.81 2.06 4.39
CA PHE A 81 -5.02 1.30 4.07
C PHE A 81 -5.87 1.97 2.99
N LEU A 82 -6.77 1.21 2.35
CA LEU A 82 -7.64 1.73 1.30
C LEU A 82 -8.70 2.69 1.88
N THR A 83 -8.94 3.78 1.16
CA THR A 83 -10.12 4.61 1.36
C THR A 83 -11.38 3.94 0.77
N LYS A 84 -12.56 4.54 0.99
CA LYS A 84 -13.80 4.12 0.29
C LYS A 84 -13.64 4.22 -1.24
N LYS A 85 -12.94 5.25 -1.73
CA LYS A 85 -12.65 5.48 -3.15
C LYS A 85 -11.70 4.40 -3.68
N GLY A 86 -10.66 4.06 -2.94
CA GLY A 86 -9.74 2.96 -3.26
C GLY A 86 -10.46 1.62 -3.37
N ARG A 87 -11.32 1.29 -2.39
CA ARG A 87 -12.13 0.06 -2.42
C ARG A 87 -13.06 0.03 -3.64
N GLY A 88 -13.72 1.14 -3.96
CA GLY A 88 -14.55 1.26 -5.16
C GLY A 88 -13.76 1.07 -6.46
N PHE A 89 -12.54 1.59 -6.53
CA PHE A 89 -11.65 1.38 -7.68
C PHE A 89 -11.31 -0.10 -7.86
N VAL A 90 -10.89 -0.79 -6.79
CA VAL A 90 -10.56 -2.22 -6.85
C VAL A 90 -11.77 -3.05 -7.27
N PHE A 91 -12.96 -2.77 -6.72
CA PHE A 91 -14.19 -3.47 -7.07
C PHE A 91 -14.54 -3.32 -8.56
N ALA A 92 -14.45 -2.10 -9.10
CA ALA A 92 -14.69 -1.84 -10.51
C ALA A 92 -13.63 -2.48 -11.43
N TYR A 93 -12.37 -2.54 -10.99
CA TYR A 93 -11.30 -3.19 -11.73
C TYR A 93 -11.49 -4.71 -11.83
N ALA A 94 -11.96 -5.34 -10.75
CA ALA A 94 -12.25 -6.78 -10.71
C ALA A 94 -13.51 -7.18 -11.50
N ASN A 95 -14.44 -6.24 -11.72
CA ASN A 95 -15.71 -6.46 -12.40
C ASN A 95 -15.86 -5.49 -13.59
N PRO A 96 -15.10 -5.68 -14.68
CA PRO A 96 -15.26 -4.89 -15.88
C PRO A 96 -16.64 -5.14 -16.50
N LYS A 97 -17.28 -4.09 -17.00
CA LYS A 97 -18.53 -4.19 -17.77
C LYS A 97 -18.31 -4.85 -19.12
#